data_AF-A0A426CN99-F1
#
_entry.id   AF-A0A426CN99-F1
#
_cell.length_a   1.000
_cell.length_b   1.000
_cell.length_c   1.000
_cell.angle_alpha   90.00
_cell.angle_beta   90.00
_cell.angle_gamma   90.00
#
_symmetry.space_group_name_H-M   'P 1'
#
loop_
_entity.id
_entity.type
_entity.pdbx_description
1 polymer ?
#
loop_
_entity_poly.entity_id
_entity_poly.type
_entity_poly.pdbx_seq_one_letter_code
_entity_poly.pdbx_strand_id
1 'polypeptide(L)'
;MHPPRVAASAQSRPSTSSLSRSTILSSTFTCDLIAPGKKLLRHLSGIAKVCARDVGVRLRLNPQQMPDSAPGGIFTLHLSAGQAISQHAIWCLACRLACFCPDAQVSVLVSAESAFVTASQVPPASPTATMPATSARASGG
;
A
#
# COMPACT_ATOMS: atom_id res chain seq x y z
N MET A 1 -20.47 -36.48 -35.02
CA MET A 1 -20.17 -35.16 -34.41
C MET A 1 -18.81 -35.23 -33.74
N HIS A 2 -17.81 -34.53 -34.27
CA HIS A 2 -16.45 -34.48 -33.74
C HIS A 2 -16.25 -33.18 -32.95
N PRO A 3 -15.60 -33.20 -31.77
CA PRO A 3 -15.25 -31.98 -31.05
C PRO A 3 -14.08 -31.24 -31.72
N PRO A 4 -14.02 -29.90 -31.62
CA PRO A 4 -12.94 -29.11 -32.18
C PRO A 4 -11.65 -29.27 -31.36
N ARG A 5 -10.54 -29.49 -32.08
CA ARG A 5 -9.18 -29.66 -31.56
C ARG A 5 -8.59 -28.27 -31.30
N VAL A 6 -8.49 -27.87 -30.03
CA VAL A 6 -7.88 -26.58 -29.65
C VAL A 6 -6.36 -26.74 -29.68
N ALA A 7 -5.69 -25.97 -30.54
CA ALA A 7 -4.24 -25.95 -30.69
C ALA A 7 -3.58 -25.34 -29.43
N ALA A 8 -2.66 -26.08 -28.84
CA ALA A 8 -1.85 -25.64 -27.70
C ALA A 8 -0.79 -24.63 -28.18
N SER A 9 -1.01 -23.35 -27.91
CA SER A 9 0.01 -22.31 -28.11
C SER A 9 1.13 -22.49 -27.09
N ALA A 10 2.34 -22.74 -27.60
CA ALA A 10 3.57 -22.78 -26.82
C ALA A 10 3.84 -21.40 -26.20
N GLN A 11 3.65 -21.28 -24.89
CA GLN A 11 4.02 -20.08 -24.14
C GLN A 11 5.54 -20.04 -23.95
N SER A 12 6.17 -19.07 -24.60
CA SER A 12 7.56 -18.67 -24.40
C SER A 12 7.79 -18.33 -22.93
N ARG A 13 8.71 -19.05 -22.28
CA ARG A 13 9.11 -18.81 -20.89
C ARG A 13 9.88 -17.49 -20.80
N PRO A 14 9.41 -16.48 -20.04
CA PRO A 14 10.18 -15.28 -19.82
C PRO A 14 11.42 -15.61 -18.97
N SER A 15 12.58 -15.17 -19.46
CA SER A 15 13.88 -15.28 -18.79
C SER A 15 13.81 -14.67 -17.40
N THR A 16 14.21 -15.47 -16.40
CA THR A 16 14.34 -15.03 -15.01
C THR A 16 15.50 -14.06 -14.90
N SER A 17 15.22 -12.78 -15.02
CA SER A 17 16.16 -11.73 -14.65
C SER A 17 16.50 -11.88 -13.17
N SER A 18 17.76 -12.20 -12.89
CA SER A 18 18.33 -12.28 -11.56
C SER A 18 18.23 -10.91 -10.88
N LEU A 19 17.15 -10.69 -10.12
CA LEU A 19 17.03 -9.54 -9.25
C LEU A 19 18.08 -9.66 -8.16
N SER A 20 19.04 -8.74 -8.22
CA SER A 20 19.95 -8.36 -7.15
C SER A 20 19.23 -8.43 -5.81
N ARG A 21 19.71 -9.30 -4.91
CA ARG A 21 19.36 -9.27 -3.49
C ARG A 21 19.94 -8.00 -2.88
N SER A 22 19.37 -6.85 -3.23
CA SER A 22 19.52 -5.64 -2.44
C SER A 22 19.06 -6.02 -1.04
N THR A 23 19.89 -5.75 -0.03
CA THR A 23 19.63 -6.06 1.37
C THR A 23 18.36 -5.33 1.78
N ILE A 24 17.21 -5.99 1.59
CA ILE A 24 15.89 -5.44 1.86
C ILE A 24 15.81 -5.28 3.37
N LEU A 25 15.95 -4.04 3.85
CA LEU A 25 15.46 -3.65 5.16
C LEU A 25 14.05 -4.20 5.26
N SER A 26 13.88 -5.32 5.98
CA SER A 26 12.67 -6.13 5.92
C SER A 26 11.55 -5.35 6.61
N SER A 27 10.94 -4.43 5.89
CA SER A 27 9.84 -3.63 6.39
C SER A 27 8.73 -4.57 6.80
N THR A 28 8.35 -4.43 8.06
CA THR A 28 7.27 -5.22 8.64
C THR A 28 5.98 -4.44 8.44
N PHE A 29 4.99 -5.10 7.85
CA PHE A 29 3.67 -4.55 7.61
C PHE A 29 2.67 -5.13 8.59
N THR A 30 1.68 -4.33 8.98
CA THR A 30 0.58 -4.77 9.82
C THR A 30 -0.66 -4.95 8.96
N CYS A 31 -1.39 -6.03 9.19
CA CYS A 31 -2.61 -6.35 8.49
C CYS A 31 -3.67 -6.81 9.48
N ASP A 32 -4.78 -6.10 9.53
CA ASP A 32 -5.96 -6.57 10.24
C ASP A 32 -6.71 -7.54 9.33
N LEU A 33 -7.10 -8.67 9.90
CA LEU A 33 -7.81 -9.71 9.19
C LEU A 33 -9.11 -10.01 9.91
N ILE A 34 -10.23 -9.74 9.27
CA ILE A 34 -11.56 -9.91 9.82
C ILE A 34 -12.29 -11.01 9.04
N ALA A 35 -12.96 -11.95 9.72
CA ALA A 35 -13.76 -12.99 9.06
C ALA A 35 -14.92 -13.52 9.93
N PRO A 36 -16.03 -13.98 9.32
CA PRO A 36 -17.09 -14.72 9.99
C PRO A 36 -16.58 -16.14 10.32
N GLY A 37 -16.21 -16.32 11.58
CA GLY A 37 -15.84 -17.64 12.12
C GLY A 37 -14.36 -18.03 12.02
N LYS A 38 -13.97 -18.89 12.96
CA LYS A 38 -12.56 -19.29 13.19
C LYS A 38 -11.95 -20.15 12.08
N LYS A 39 -12.77 -20.88 11.31
CA LYS A 39 -12.29 -21.75 10.22
C LYS A 39 -11.81 -20.89 9.05
N LEU A 40 -12.65 -19.95 8.59
CA LEU A 40 -12.31 -19.03 7.52
C LEU A 40 -11.14 -18.12 7.93
N LEU A 41 -11.15 -17.59 9.16
CA LEU A 41 -10.07 -16.78 9.70
C LEU A 41 -8.70 -17.49 9.65
N ARG A 42 -8.65 -18.78 10.02
CA ARG A 42 -7.43 -19.60 9.94
C ARG A 42 -6.98 -19.82 8.49
N HIS A 43 -7.93 -20.08 7.59
CA HIS A 43 -7.64 -20.28 6.18
C HIS A 43 -7.05 -19.02 5.53
N LEU A 44 -7.71 -17.87 5.70
CA LEU A 44 -7.25 -16.57 5.20
C LEU A 44 -5.90 -16.15 5.80
N SER A 45 -5.70 -16.43 7.10
CA SER A 45 -4.40 -16.20 7.75
C SER A 45 -3.27 -17.01 7.10
N GLY A 46 -3.56 -18.24 6.68
CA GLY A 46 -2.61 -19.09 5.95
C GLY A 46 -2.25 -18.50 4.59
N ILE A 47 -3.27 -18.11 3.81
CA ILE A 47 -3.08 -17.48 2.50
C ILE A 47 -2.23 -16.21 2.64
N ALA A 48 -2.57 -15.31 3.56
CA ALA A 48 -1.84 -14.06 3.73
C ALA A 48 -0.35 -14.27 4.10
N LYS A 49 -0.04 -15.27 4.93
CA LYS A 49 1.34 -15.63 5.26
C LYS A 49 2.11 -16.16 4.05
N VAL A 50 1.47 -16.96 3.21
CA VAL A 50 2.08 -17.48 1.97
C VAL A 50 2.31 -16.34 0.98
N CYS A 51 1.30 -15.50 0.72
CA CYS A 51 1.44 -14.35 -0.17
C CYS A 51 2.55 -13.39 0.30
N ALA A 52 2.65 -13.12 1.60
CA ALA A 52 3.71 -12.28 2.18
C ALA A 52 5.11 -12.87 1.97
N ARG A 53 5.26 -14.18 2.19
CA ARG A 53 6.52 -14.89 1.95
C ARG A 53 6.94 -14.81 0.49
N ASP A 54 6.00 -15.01 -0.42
CA ASP A 54 6.29 -15.04 -1.86
C ASP A 54 6.77 -13.69 -2.40
N VAL A 55 6.28 -12.58 -1.83
CA VAL A 55 6.73 -11.22 -2.21
C VAL A 55 7.91 -10.74 -1.35
N GLY A 56 8.41 -11.57 -0.43
CA GLY A 56 9.57 -11.26 0.40
C GLY A 56 9.30 -10.22 1.50
N VAL A 57 8.06 -10.05 1.95
CA VAL A 57 7.72 -9.08 3.01
C VAL A 57 7.39 -9.77 4.33
N ARG A 58 7.66 -9.08 5.44
CA ARG A 58 7.24 -9.55 6.78
C ARG A 58 5.86 -9.00 7.08
N LEU A 59 4.88 -9.88 7.25
CA LEU A 59 3.49 -9.52 7.56
C LEU A 59 3.14 -9.92 9.00
N ARG A 60 2.71 -8.94 9.81
CA ARG A 60 2.07 -9.14 11.11
C ARG A 60 0.56 -9.13 10.91
N LEU A 61 -0.09 -10.23 11.28
CA LEU A 61 -1.54 -10.38 11.19
C LEU A 61 -2.17 -10.12 12.55
N ASN A 62 -3.22 -9.29 12.58
CA ASN A 62 -4.11 -9.10 13.72
C ASN A 62 -5.47 -9.74 13.37
N PRO A 63 -5.65 -11.05 13.65
CA PRO A 63 -6.89 -11.74 13.32
C PRO A 63 -8.00 -11.35 14.31
N GLN A 64 -9.13 -10.89 13.78
CA GLN A 64 -10.33 -10.55 14.53
C GLN A 64 -11.52 -11.34 14.00
N GLN A 65 -12.32 -11.88 14.91
CA GLN A 65 -13.56 -12.54 14.54
C GLN A 65 -14.69 -11.50 14.48
N MET A 66 -15.44 -11.49 13.38
CA MET A 66 -16.67 -10.69 13.26
C MET A 66 -17.90 -11.57 13.55
N PRO A 67 -19.00 -11.00 14.08
CA PRO A 67 -20.30 -11.67 14.02
C PRO A 67 -20.66 -12.07 12.58
N ASP A 68 -21.40 -13.16 12.42
CA ASP A 68 -21.67 -13.91 11.17
C ASP A 68 -22.38 -13.13 10.03
N SER A 69 -22.55 -11.82 10.14
CA SER A 69 -23.37 -11.03 9.22
C SER A 69 -22.64 -10.56 7.96
N ALA A 70 -21.31 -10.67 7.88
CA ALA A 70 -20.54 -10.20 6.73
C ALA A 70 -20.21 -11.37 5.78
N PRO A 71 -20.55 -11.29 4.48
CA PRO A 71 -20.11 -12.29 3.51
C PRO A 71 -18.61 -12.11 3.26
N GLY A 72 -17.80 -13.13 3.59
CA GLY A 72 -16.38 -13.17 3.28
C GLY A 72 -15.46 -12.56 4.34
N GLY A 73 -14.17 -12.45 4.01
CA GLY A 73 -13.16 -11.86 4.87
C GLY A 73 -12.77 -10.46 4.45
N ILE A 74 -12.15 -9.69 5.35
CA ILE A 74 -11.60 -8.37 5.07
C ILE A 74 -10.13 -8.37 5.47
N PHE A 75 -9.27 -7.95 4.54
CA PHE A 75 -7.88 -7.61 4.80
C PHE A 75 -7.73 -6.10 4.80
N THR A 76 -7.13 -5.54 5.85
CA THR A 76 -6.78 -4.12 5.92
C THR A 76 -5.28 -3.98 6.13
N LEU A 77 -4.56 -3.56 5.10
CA LEU A 77 -3.12 -3.32 5.17
C LEU A 77 -2.85 -1.90 5.68
N HIS A 78 -2.08 -1.78 6.77
CA HIS A 78 -1.73 -0.49 7.37
C HIS A 78 -0.34 -0.06 6.94
N LEU A 79 -0.26 1.13 6.34
CA LEU A 79 0.97 1.69 5.76
C LEU A 79 1.17 3.13 6.20
N SER A 80 2.43 3.53 6.36
CA SER A 80 2.76 4.96 6.35
C SER A 80 2.78 5.49 4.91
N ALA A 81 2.62 6.79 4.74
CA ALA A 81 2.76 7.45 3.43
C ALA A 81 4.09 7.11 2.75
N GLY A 82 5.19 7.08 3.52
CA GLY A 82 6.52 6.70 3.00
C GLY A 82 6.55 5.27 2.46
N GLN A 83 5.90 4.32 3.16
CA GLN A 83 5.81 2.93 2.71
C GLN A 83 4.96 2.78 1.44
N ALA A 84 3.83 3.47 1.38
CA ALA A 84 2.93 3.43 0.22
C ALA A 84 3.64 3.89 -1.08
N ILE A 85 4.52 4.90 -0.98
CA ILE A 85 5.24 5.44 -2.14
C ILE A 85 6.46 4.59 -2.51
N SER A 86 7.23 4.12 -1.52
CA SER A 86 8.55 3.52 -1.77
C SER A 86 8.54 2.00 -1.91
N GLN A 87 7.48 1.30 -1.47
CA GLN A 87 7.51 -0.16 -1.36
C GLN A 87 6.59 -0.84 -2.35
N HIS A 88 7.07 -1.09 -3.58
CA HIS A 88 6.32 -1.85 -4.58
C HIS A 88 5.81 -3.22 -4.08
N ALA A 89 6.55 -3.86 -3.18
CA ALA A 89 6.20 -5.17 -2.62
C ALA A 89 4.85 -5.18 -1.89
N ILE A 90 4.40 -4.06 -1.29
CA ILE A 90 3.10 -4.00 -0.64
C ILE A 90 1.94 -4.06 -1.63
N TRP A 91 2.11 -3.39 -2.78
CA TRP A 91 1.13 -3.41 -3.85
C TRP A 91 1.04 -4.81 -4.47
N CYS A 92 2.19 -5.48 -4.64
CA CYS A 92 2.21 -6.90 -5.02
C CYS A 92 1.47 -7.79 -4.01
N LEU A 93 1.65 -7.56 -2.71
CA LEU A 93 0.94 -8.31 -1.67
C LEU A 93 -0.57 -8.11 -1.78
N ALA A 94 -1.03 -6.86 -1.88
CA ALA A 94 -2.45 -6.53 -2.00
C ALA A 94 -3.08 -7.20 -3.23
N CYS A 95 -2.43 -7.12 -4.40
CA CYS A 95 -2.89 -7.77 -5.61
C CYS A 95 -2.98 -9.29 -5.44
N ARG A 96 -1.96 -9.94 -4.86
CA ARG A 96 -1.98 -11.39 -4.62
C ARG A 96 -3.10 -11.80 -3.69
N LEU A 97 -3.32 -11.07 -2.60
CA LEU A 97 -4.44 -11.33 -1.68
C LEU A 97 -5.79 -11.29 -2.42
N ALA A 98 -5.99 -10.27 -3.28
CA ALA A 98 -7.20 -10.15 -4.07
C ALA A 98 -7.37 -11.30 -5.10
N CYS A 99 -6.27 -11.79 -5.68
CA CYS A 99 -6.31 -12.92 -6.62
C CYS A 99 -6.62 -14.27 -5.95
N PHE A 100 -6.07 -14.53 -4.75
CA PHE A 100 -6.28 -15.81 -4.06
C PHE A 100 -7.59 -15.87 -3.27
N CYS A 101 -8.13 -14.73 -2.87
CA CYS A 101 -9.34 -14.64 -2.06
C CYS A 101 -10.38 -13.75 -2.77
N PRO A 102 -11.05 -14.21 -3.83
CA PRO A 102 -12.01 -13.40 -4.58
C PRO A 102 -13.22 -12.96 -3.74
N ASP A 103 -13.58 -13.76 -2.73
CA ASP A 103 -14.66 -13.45 -1.79
C ASP A 103 -14.21 -12.58 -0.61
N ALA A 104 -12.91 -12.22 -0.53
CA ALA A 104 -12.40 -11.36 0.52
C ALA A 104 -12.12 -9.95 -0.01
N GLN A 105 -12.54 -8.95 0.74
CA GLN A 105 -12.23 -7.56 0.44
C GLN A 105 -10.78 -7.25 0.87
N VAL A 106 -10.02 -6.63 -0.01
CA VAL A 106 -8.68 -6.11 0.31
C VAL A 106 -8.73 -4.59 0.33
N SER A 107 -8.32 -4.00 1.44
CA SER A 107 -8.25 -2.56 1.64
C SER A 107 -6.86 -2.15 2.13
N VAL A 108 -6.49 -0.91 1.84
CA VAL A 108 -5.21 -0.33 2.24
C VAL A 108 -5.48 0.99 2.95
N LEU A 109 -5.02 1.08 4.19
CA LEU A 109 -5.09 2.29 5.01
C LEU A 109 -3.71 2.93 5.05
N VAL A 110 -3.62 4.17 4.54
CA VAL A 110 -2.36 4.93 4.50
C VAL A 110 -2.42 6.06 5.53
N SER A 111 -1.64 5.93 6.60
CA SER A 111 -1.46 6.97 7.61
C SER A 111 -0.48 8.03 7.10
N ALA A 112 -0.98 9.27 6.93
CA ALA A 112 -0.22 10.41 6.44
C ALA A 112 0.15 11.42 7.54
N GLU A 113 -0.02 11.09 8.82
CA GLU A 113 0.25 12.01 9.95
C GLU A 113 1.63 12.66 9.86
N SER A 114 2.66 11.87 9.51
CA SER A 114 4.04 12.38 9.37
C SER A 114 4.21 13.42 8.27
N ALA A 115 3.35 13.44 7.26
CA ALA A 115 3.40 14.43 6.19
C ALA A 115 2.86 15.80 6.64
N PHE A 116 1.94 15.83 7.61
CA PHE A 116 1.31 17.05 8.09
C PHE A 116 2.09 17.74 9.21
N VAL A 117 2.89 17.00 9.99
CA VAL A 117 3.73 17.59 11.05
C VAL A 117 4.74 18.60 10.49
N THR A 118 5.30 18.32 9.30
CA THR A 118 6.30 19.20 8.65
C THR A 118 5.70 20.52 8.17
N ALA A 119 4.42 20.53 7.76
CA ALA A 119 3.76 21.74 7.28
C ALA A 119 3.42 22.74 8.39
N SER A 120 3.29 22.27 9.63
CA SER A 120 2.99 23.12 10.79
C SER A 120 4.20 23.88 11.33
N GLN A 121 5.42 23.49 10.94
CA GLN A 121 6.65 24.18 11.33
C GLN A 121 7.11 25.25 10.34
N VAL A 122 6.28 25.65 9.36
CA VAL A 122 6.60 26.84 8.56
C VAL A 122 6.59 28.04 9.53
N PRO A 123 7.76 28.63 9.84
CA PRO A 123 7.81 29.78 10.73
C PRO A 123 6.95 30.88 10.09
N PRO A 124 6.15 31.63 10.89
CA PRO A 124 5.32 32.70 10.35
C PRO A 124 6.22 33.62 9.53
N ALA A 125 5.85 33.83 8.26
CA ALA A 125 6.61 34.64 7.34
C ALA A 125 6.98 35.95 8.03
N SER A 126 8.29 36.20 8.20
CA SER A 126 8.78 37.45 8.75
C SER A 126 8.12 38.60 7.98
N PRO A 127 7.53 39.60 8.66
CA PRO A 127 6.84 40.69 7.98
C PRO A 127 7.83 41.37 7.04
N THR A 128 7.58 41.23 5.74
CA THR A 128 8.30 41.91 4.68
C THR A 128 8.33 43.40 5.01
N ALA A 129 9.53 43.92 5.29
CA ALA A 129 9.74 45.32 5.60
C ALA A 129 9.18 46.18 4.46
N THR A 130 8.15 46.97 4.79
CA THR A 130 7.60 48.04 3.99
C THR A 130 8.73 48.94 3.48
N MET A 131 8.97 48.94 2.18
CA MET A 131 9.92 49.89 1.59
C MET A 131 9.38 51.33 1.73
N PRO A 132 10.22 52.31 2.08
CA PRO A 132 9.82 53.71 2.14
C PRO A 132 9.59 54.26 0.72
N ALA A 133 8.46 54.95 0.55
CA ALA A 133 8.12 55.66 -0.68
C ALA A 133 9.11 56.81 -0.93
N THR A 134 9.86 56.72 -2.04
CA THR A 134 10.74 57.80 -2.50
C THR A 134 9.89 58.94 -3.07
N SER A 135 9.83 60.04 -2.31
CA SER A 135 9.17 61.28 -2.70
C SER A 135 9.95 62.00 -3.80
N ALA A 136 9.40 62.05 -5.01
CA ALA A 136 9.95 62.84 -6.11
C ALA A 136 9.57 64.32 -5.95
N ARG A 137 10.57 65.19 -5.79
CA ARG A 137 10.46 66.65 -5.72
C ARG A 137 10.44 67.22 -7.14
N ALA A 138 9.31 67.76 -7.57
CA ALA A 138 9.20 68.53 -8.80
C ALA A 138 9.73 69.96 -8.56
N SER A 139 10.73 70.35 -9.35
CA SER A 139 11.19 71.73 -9.51
C SER A 139 10.98 72.13 -10.97
N GLY A 140 10.24 73.22 -11.16
CA GLY A 140 10.01 73.90 -12.43
C GLY A 140 8.68 74.64 -12.33
N GLY A 141 8.57 75.92 -12.63
CA GLY A 141 9.49 76.96 -13.07
C GLY A 141 8.70 78.27 -13.07
#